data_AF-A0A952VF74-F1
#
_entry.id   AF-A0A952VF74-F1
#
_cell.length_a   1.000
_cell.length_b   1.000
_cell.length_c   1.000
_cell.angle_alpha   90.00
_cell.angle_beta   90.00
_cell.angle_gamma   90.00
#
_symmetry.space_group_name_H-M   'P 1'
#
loop_
_entity.id
_entity.type
_entity.pdbx_description
1 polymer ?
#
loop_
_entity_poly.entity_id
_entity_poly.type
_entity_poly.pdbx_seq_one_letter_code
_entity_poly.pdbx_strand_id
1 'polypeptide(L)' 'MKRHVFRIVGSLVLLVVTVVSWPRSVLALPPVQGEVISVTTGIPGTMVIRDDKGQLHILNLTQQTQLGAQ' A
#
# COMPACT_ATOMS: atom_id res chain seq x y z
N MET A 1 20.83 -30.42 -28.31
CA MET A 1 19.94 -29.24 -28.42
C MET A 1 18.69 -29.28 -27.53
N LYS A 2 17.88 -30.35 -27.51
CA LYS A 2 16.60 -30.41 -26.75
C LYS A 2 16.67 -30.11 -25.24
N ARG A 3 17.74 -30.54 -24.55
CA ARG A 3 17.92 -30.34 -23.09
C ARG A 3 18.15 -28.88 -22.68
N HIS A 4 18.78 -28.08 -23.54
CA HIS A 4 19.04 -26.66 -23.27
C HIS A 4 17.77 -25.83 -23.47
N VAL A 5 16.98 -26.15 -24.49
CA VAL A 5 15.69 -25.49 -24.77
C VAL A 5 14.73 -25.67 -23.59
N PHE A 6 14.63 -26.90 -23.04
CA PHE A 6 13.75 -27.18 -21.90
C PHE A 6 14.16 -26.41 -20.64
N ARG A 7 15.47 -26.21 -20.42
CA ARG A 7 15.99 -25.41 -19.30
C ARG A 7 15.65 -23.92 -19.44
N ILE A 8 15.76 -23.38 -20.65
CA ILE A 8 15.47 -21.97 -20.92
C ILE A 8 13.98 -21.68 -20.74
N VAL A 9 13.12 -22.55 -21.28
CA VAL A 9 11.66 -22.41 -21.16
C VAL A 9 11.22 -22.52 -19.69
N GLY A 10 11.74 -23.50 -18.94
CA GLY A 10 11.42 -23.64 -17.52
C GLY A 10 11.86 -22.44 -16.67
N SER A 11 13.04 -21.88 -16.95
CA SER A 11 13.55 -20.69 -16.25
C SER A 11 12.72 -19.44 -16.54
N LEU A 12 12.23 -19.29 -17.78
CA LEU A 12 11.40 -18.16 -18.17
C LEU A 12 10.02 -18.23 -17.51
N VAL A 13 9.41 -19.41 -17.46
CA VAL A 13 8.13 -19.63 -16.76
C VAL A 13 8.28 -19.34 -15.26
N LEU A 14 9.38 -19.78 -14.64
CA LEU A 14 9.65 -19.51 -13.23
C LEU A 14 9.76 -17.99 -12.97
N LEU A 15 10.44 -17.26 -13.85
CA LEU A 15 10.58 -15.80 -13.74
C LEU A 15 9.21 -15.10 -13.86
N VAL A 16 8.39 -15.49 -14.83
CA VAL A 16 7.03 -14.94 -15.00
C VAL A 16 6.18 -15.18 -13.76
N VAL A 17 6.22 -16.39 -13.19
CA VAL A 17 5.49 -16.71 -11.95
C VAL A 17 5.98 -15.82 -10.80
N THR A 18 7.28 -15.59 -10.63
CA THR A 18 7.78 -14.73 -9.55
C THR A 18 7.33 -13.27 -9.67
N VAL A 19 7.24 -12.72 -10.89
CA VAL A 19 6.81 -11.33 -11.11
C VAL A 19 5.30 -11.18 -10.90
N VAL A 20 4.51 -12.17 -11.32
CA VAL A 20 3.04 -12.15 -11.17
C VAL A 20 2.61 -12.45 -9.74
N SER A 21 3.41 -13.22 -8.99
CA SER A 21 3.10 -13.61 -7.60
C SER A 21 3.53 -12.56 -6.59
N TRP A 22 4.08 -11.42 -7.02
CA TRP A 22 4.37 -10.32 -6.11
C TRP A 22 3.04 -9.73 -5.63
N PRO A 23 2.71 -9.81 -4.33
CA PRO A 23 1.47 -9.26 -3.84
C PRO A 23 1.55 -7.73 -3.99
N ARG A 24 0.81 -7.18 -4.95
CA ARG A 24 0.44 -5.75 -4.97
C ARG A 24 -0.56 -5.50 -3.86
N SER A 25 -0.10 -5.64 -2.62
CA SER A 25 -0.89 -5.37 -1.43
C SER A 25 -0.28 -4.20 -0.70
N VAL A 26 -0.35 -3.03 -1.34
CA VAL A 26 -0.43 -1.78 -0.59
C VAL A 26 -1.89 -1.38 -0.68
N LEU A 27 -2.69 -1.89 0.27
CA LEU A 27 -4.01 -1.37 0.57
C LEU A 27 -3.82 0.04 1.13
N ALA A 28 -3.56 0.98 0.23
CA ALA A 28 -3.55 2.39 0.58
C ALA A 28 -4.99 2.76 0.96
N LEU A 29 -5.16 3.27 2.17
CA LEU A 29 -6.36 4.01 2.55
C LEU A 29 -6.61 5.07 1.47
N PRO A 30 -7.87 5.29 1.03
CA PRO A 30 -8.15 6.32 0.04
C PRO A 30 -7.60 7.65 0.56
N PRO A 31 -6.89 8.43 -0.27
CA PRO A 31 -6.31 9.69 0.19
C PRO A 31 -7.44 10.63 0.60
N VAL A 32 -7.64 10.78 1.91
CA VAL A 32 -8.56 11.77 2.46
C VAL A 32 -7.86 13.12 2.36
N GLN A 33 -8.29 13.93 1.40
CA GLN A 33 -7.82 15.30 1.24
C GLN A 33 -8.73 16.22 2.06
N GLY A 34 -8.14 17.06 2.91
CA GLY A 34 -8.89 17.93 3.80
C GLY A 34 -8.01 18.66 4.81
N GLU A 35 -8.63 19.54 5.59
CA GLU A 35 -8.00 20.27 6.67
C GLU A 35 -7.79 19.35 7.88
N VAL A 36 -6.54 19.26 8.37
CA VAL A 36 -6.26 18.55 9.62
C VAL A 36 -6.69 19.42 10.78
N ILE A 37 -7.73 19.00 11.50
CA ILE A 37 -8.30 19.79 12.60
C ILE A 37 -7.76 19.38 13.97
N SER A 38 -7.27 18.15 14.12
CA SER A 38 -6.69 17.67 15.39
C SER A 38 -5.76 16.49 15.15
N VAL A 39 -4.65 16.46 15.90
CA VAL A 39 -3.69 15.37 15.91
C VAL A 39 -3.27 15.07 17.35
N THR A 40 -3.50 13.85 17.79
CA THR A 40 -2.94 13.33 19.04
C THR A 40 -1.63 12.61 18.72
N THR A 41 -0.52 13.14 19.22
CA THR A 41 0.80 12.53 19.08
C THR A 41 1.00 11.42 20.10
N GLY A 42 1.51 10.26 19.68
CA GLY A 42 1.67 9.08 20.52
C GLY A 42 1.43 7.81 19.71
N ILE A 43 1.59 6.64 20.32
CA ILE A 43 1.27 5.36 19.69
C ILE A 43 0.33 4.58 20.63
N PRO A 44 -0.94 4.36 20.22
CA PRO A 44 -1.57 4.87 19.01
C PRO A 44 -1.85 6.38 19.10
N GLY A 45 -1.66 7.09 17.99
CA GLY A 45 -2.09 8.47 17.81
C GLY A 45 -3.40 8.52 17.02
N THR A 46 -4.02 9.69 16.94
CA THR A 46 -5.26 9.87 16.18
C THR A 46 -5.16 11.15 15.38
N MET A 47 -5.54 11.12 14.10
CA MET A 47 -5.67 12.31 13.25
C MET A 47 -7.12 12.48 12.84
N VAL A 48 -7.65 13.70 12.94
CA VAL A 48 -8.99 14.04 12.48
C VAL A 48 -8.86 15.04 11.33
N ILE A 49 -9.47 14.71 10.20
CA ILE A 49 -9.48 15.51 8.98
C ILE A 49 -10.90 15.95 8.68
N ARG A 50 -11.08 17.22 8.33
CA ARG A 50 -12.32 17.74 7.74
C ARG A 50 -12.15 17.80 6.23
N ASP A 51 -12.97 17.07 5.48
CA ASP A 51 -12.96 17.17 4.02
C ASP A 51 -13.63 18.46 3.52
N ASP A 52 -13.54 18.69 2.22
CA ASP A 52 -14.14 19.83 1.51
C ASP A 52 -15.68 19.86 1.59
N LYS A 53 -16.31 18.73 1.92
CA LYS A 53 -17.76 18.59 2.15
C LYS A 53 -18.13 18.81 3.61
N GLY A 54 -17.16 19.11 4.48
CA GLY A 54 -17.36 19.31 5.91
C GLY A 54 -17.52 18.02 6.71
N GLN A 55 -17.28 16.84 6.13
CA GLN A 55 -17.31 15.57 6.85
C GLN A 55 -16.01 15.37 7.64
N LEU A 56 -16.13 14.69 8.77
CA LEU A 56 -15.01 14.37 9.63
C LEU A 56 -14.55 12.94 9.39
N HIS A 57 -13.25 12.77 9.12
CA HIS A 57 -12.58 11.50 8.95
C HIS A 57 -11.61 11.29 10.11
N ILE A 58 -11.67 10.12 10.75
CA ILE A 58 -10.80 9.76 11.87
C ILE A 58 -9.82 8.69 11.41
N LEU A 59 -8.54 8.98 11.52
CA LEU A 59 -7.43 8.11 11.14
C LEU A 59 -6.67 7.67 12.39
N ASN A 60 -6.48 6.36 12.55
CA ASN A 60 -5.66 5.80 13.62
C ASN A 60 -4.19 5.79 13.17
N LEU A 61 -3.34 6.49 13.92
CA LEU A 61 -1.90 6.56 13.69
C LEU A 61 -1.20 5.45 14.49
N THR A 62 -0.77 4.40 13.80
CA THR A 62 0.00 3.30 14.37
C THR A 62 1.46 3.41 13.94
N GLN A 63 2.35 2.56 14.47
CA GLN A 63 3.75 2.50 14.03
C GLN A 63 3.92 2.24 12.52
N GLN A 64 2.88 1.72 11.87
CA GLN A 64 2.87 1.37 10.46
C GLN A 64 1.98 2.29 9.63
N THR A 65 1.65 3.50 10.12
CA THR A 65 0.86 4.44 9.30
C THR A 65 1.65 4.87 8.07
N GLN A 66 1.45 4.13 6.98
CA GLN A 66 1.73 4.60 5.64
C GLN A 66 0.66 5.61 5.28
N LEU A 67 0.98 6.89 5.47
CA LEU A 67 0.34 7.94 4.70
C LEU A 67 0.70 7.63 3.25
N GLY A 68 -0.27 7.18 2.45
CA GLY A 68 -0.04 6.60 1.13
C GLY A 68 0.93 7.43 0.30
N ALA A 69 2.07 6.85 -0.04
CA ALA A 69 3.03 7.41 -1.00
C ALA A 69 2.96 6.58 -2.28
N GLN A 70 2.51 7.26 -3.34
CA GLN A 70 2.52 6.95 -4.79
C GLN A 70 2.53 5.48 -5.23
#